data_AF-A0A8T3SPT7-F1
#
_entry.id   AF-A0A8T3SPT7-F1
#
_cell.length_a   1.000
_cell.length_b   1.000
_cell.length_c   1.000
_cell.angle_alpha   90.00
_cell.angle_beta   90.00
_cell.angle_gamma   90.00
#
_symmetry.space_group_name_H-M   'P 1'
#
loop_
_entity.id
_entity.type
_entity.pdbx_description
1 polymer ?
#
loop_
_entity_poly.entity_id
_entity_poly.type
_entity_poly.pdbx_seq_one_letter_code
_entity_poly.pdbx_strand_id
1 'polypeptide(L)'
;MDEPRPPGLWNAEPPTSTDRDPLSRHRGLQVISVVMIAAGIVLPIVALLGSPGLVSQSETPESVQRLIGPLLLLGLGGLLLVVGLVINAVRALIVRSALPPGRYRGPAVFVLLLLAVILGTILALGAGTTALALFDGGELSVGGSLLLLTSTQLGLLTVTGGLVVAPRALAGVRIIGRTGLGRSLLIGLGTAIPAWIGATLLGALAAVLLKAVGFSEQAGPLDTFLQRGDPTVILVAFLLVAPAAEETFFRGVVYNAWERERGSLVAVVGSAALFAVIHTSLFALIPIFALGVALALLYRSTRSLAATIAMHAGFNAISVAIALLARQGIISLPT
;
A
#
# COMPACT_ATOMS: atom_id res chain seq x y z
N MET A 1 0.57 8.59 -43.22
CA MET A 1 0.44 7.13 -43.40
C MET A 1 -0.23 6.62 -42.14
N ASP A 2 -1.53 6.33 -42.23
CA ASP A 2 -2.31 5.86 -41.10
C ASP A 2 -2.03 4.38 -40.86
N GLU A 3 -1.54 4.05 -39.67
CA GLU A 3 -1.48 2.65 -39.21
C GLU A 3 -2.90 2.08 -39.07
N PRO A 4 -3.15 0.84 -39.51
CA PRO A 4 -4.46 0.22 -39.34
C PRO A 4 -4.76 -0.01 -37.86
N ARG A 5 -5.97 0.37 -37.42
CA ARG A 5 -6.46 0.10 -36.06
C ARG A 5 -6.46 -1.41 -35.81
N PRO A 6 -5.97 -1.89 -34.65
CA PRO A 6 -6.06 -3.31 -34.32
C PRO A 6 -7.53 -3.75 -34.28
N PRO A 7 -7.86 -4.97 -34.71
CA PRO A 7 -9.23 -5.47 -34.71
C PRO A 7 -9.82 -5.37 -33.30
N GLY A 8 -11.05 -4.86 -33.21
CA GLY A 8 -11.74 -4.66 -31.95
C GLY A 8 -11.82 -5.96 -31.15
N LEU A 9 -11.57 -5.87 -29.85
CA LEU A 9 -11.65 -6.95 -28.84
C LEU A 9 -13.00 -7.70 -28.79
N TRP A 10 -13.97 -7.28 -29.58
CA TRP A 10 -15.36 -7.75 -29.58
C TRP A 10 -15.70 -8.69 -30.74
N ASN A 11 -14.80 -8.89 -31.70
CA ASN A 11 -15.04 -9.73 -32.89
C ASN A 11 -14.38 -11.12 -32.80
N ALA A 12 -13.91 -11.54 -31.63
CA ALA A 12 -13.42 -12.90 -31.44
C ALA A 12 -14.60 -13.87 -31.34
N GLU A 13 -14.63 -14.90 -32.20
CA GLU A 13 -15.61 -15.99 -32.09
C GLU A 13 -15.53 -16.64 -30.70
N PRO A 14 -16.67 -17.00 -30.08
CA PRO A 14 -16.67 -17.67 -28.79
C PRO A 14 -16.00 -19.04 -28.91
N PRO A 15 -15.18 -19.46 -27.93
CA PRO A 15 -14.47 -20.72 -27.99
C PRO A 15 -15.45 -21.90 -28.07
N THR A 16 -15.19 -22.84 -28.98
CA THR A 16 -15.94 -24.08 -29.16
C THR A 16 -15.87 -24.96 -27.90
N SER A 17 -17.02 -25.43 -27.43
CA SER A 17 -17.28 -25.91 -26.07
C SER A 17 -16.78 -27.32 -25.71
N THR A 18 -15.59 -27.75 -26.16
CA THR A 18 -15.09 -29.11 -25.86
C THR A 18 -13.83 -29.17 -24.99
N ASP A 19 -13.16 -28.04 -24.75
CA ASP A 19 -12.11 -28.00 -23.72
C ASP A 19 -12.74 -27.75 -22.36
N ARG A 20 -12.57 -28.71 -21.42
CA ARG A 20 -12.90 -28.48 -20.01
C ARG A 20 -12.22 -27.18 -19.60
N ASP A 21 -13.03 -26.19 -19.24
CA ASP A 21 -12.59 -24.89 -18.74
C ASP A 21 -11.29 -25.05 -17.91
N PRO A 22 -10.15 -24.48 -18.32
CA PRO A 22 -8.88 -24.59 -17.59
C PRO A 22 -9.03 -24.20 -16.12
N LEU A 23 -10.03 -23.37 -15.78
CA LEU A 23 -10.39 -22.98 -14.42
C LEU A 23 -10.91 -24.15 -13.57
N SER A 24 -11.51 -25.17 -14.18
CA SER A 24 -12.09 -26.34 -13.49
C SER A 24 -11.05 -27.17 -12.74
N ARG A 25 -9.82 -27.28 -13.27
CA ARG A 25 -8.72 -28.04 -12.65
C ARG A 25 -8.18 -27.40 -11.36
N HIS A 26 -8.44 -26.11 -11.15
CA HIS A 26 -7.96 -25.37 -9.98
C HIS A 26 -9.10 -24.91 -9.04
N ARG A 27 -10.29 -25.51 -9.15
CA ARG A 27 -11.41 -25.22 -8.24
C ARG A 27 -11.12 -25.66 -6.80
N GLY A 28 -10.42 -26.79 -6.60
CA GLY A 28 -10.03 -27.25 -5.26
C GLY A 28 -9.17 -26.22 -4.51
N LEU A 29 -8.14 -25.67 -5.18
CA LEU A 29 -7.31 -24.60 -4.61
C LEU A 29 -8.11 -23.33 -4.30
N GLN A 30 -9.12 -23.02 -5.11
CA GLN A 30 -10.01 -21.89 -4.83
C GLN A 30 -10.78 -22.11 -3.53
N VAL A 31 -11.44 -23.25 -3.38
CA VAL A 31 -12.23 -23.57 -2.19
C VAL A 31 -11.34 -23.58 -0.95
N ILE A 32 -10.19 -24.25 -1.01
CA ILE A 32 -9.22 -24.28 0.10
C ILE A 32 -8.81 -22.85 0.49
N SER A 33 -8.39 -22.02 -0.47
CA SER A 33 -7.98 -20.64 -0.16
C SER A 33 -9.10 -19.83 0.48
N VAL A 34 -10.34 -19.93 -0.01
CA VAL A 34 -11.49 -19.19 0.53
C VAL A 34 -11.83 -19.66 1.94
N VAL A 35 -11.83 -20.96 2.20
CA VAL A 35 -12.09 -21.52 3.54
C VAL A 35 -11.02 -21.06 4.52
N MET A 36 -9.74 -21.09 4.12
CA MET A 36 -8.64 -20.63 4.97
C MET A 36 -8.70 -19.13 5.24
N ILE A 37 -9.01 -18.30 4.25
CA ILE A 37 -9.21 -16.85 4.43
C ILE A 37 -10.37 -16.58 5.39
N ALA A 38 -11.51 -17.25 5.19
CA ALA A 38 -12.69 -17.09 6.03
C ALA A 38 -12.40 -17.50 7.48
N ALA A 39 -11.79 -18.68 7.69
CA ALA A 39 -11.36 -19.12 9.01
C ALA A 39 -10.33 -18.15 9.63
N GLY A 40 -9.39 -17.67 8.82
CA GLY A 40 -8.37 -16.71 9.23
C GLY A 40 -8.92 -15.37 9.69
N ILE A 41 -10.10 -14.97 9.22
CA ILE A 41 -10.83 -13.77 9.68
C ILE A 41 -11.71 -14.08 10.89
N VAL A 42 -12.40 -15.21 10.89
CA VAL A 42 -13.37 -15.58 11.94
C VAL A 42 -12.68 -15.89 13.26
N LEU A 43 -11.57 -16.65 13.27
CA LEU A 43 -10.91 -17.06 14.51
C LEU A 43 -10.41 -15.86 15.35
N PRO A 44 -9.76 -14.82 14.77
CA PRO A 44 -9.41 -13.61 15.51
C PRO A 44 -10.62 -12.86 16.07
N ILE A 45 -11.72 -12.78 15.30
CA ILE A 45 -12.95 -12.13 15.77
C ILE A 45 -13.53 -12.88 16.96
N VAL A 46 -13.60 -14.21 16.89
CA VAL A 46 -14.07 -15.05 18.00
C VAL A 46 -13.15 -14.90 19.22
N ALA A 47 -11.84 -14.83 19.02
CA ALA A 47 -10.89 -14.60 20.11
C ALA A 47 -11.12 -13.26 20.82
N LEU A 48 -11.34 -12.19 20.05
CA LEU A 48 -11.56 -10.85 20.60
C LEU A 48 -12.92 -10.72 21.29
N LEU A 49 -13.99 -11.26 20.68
CA LEU A 49 -15.34 -11.22 21.26
C LEU A 49 -15.49 -12.14 22.47
N GLY A 50 -14.80 -13.29 22.46
CA GLY A 50 -14.79 -14.25 23.56
C GLY A 50 -13.88 -13.88 24.72
N SER A 51 -13.13 -12.79 24.63
CA SER A 51 -12.21 -12.34 25.68
C SER A 51 -12.26 -10.82 25.91
N PRO A 52 -13.43 -10.30 26.35
CA PRO A 52 -13.54 -8.90 26.77
C PRO A 52 -12.62 -8.67 27.96
N GLY A 53 -11.53 -7.91 27.76
CA GLY A 53 -10.54 -7.62 28.81
C GLY A 53 -9.10 -8.06 28.52
N LEU A 54 -8.79 -8.51 27.30
CA LEU A 54 -7.42 -8.82 26.83
C LEU A 54 -6.35 -7.74 27.13
N VAL A 55 -6.76 -6.50 27.38
CA VAL A 55 -5.89 -5.32 27.56
C VAL A 55 -5.82 -4.84 29.03
N SER A 56 -6.65 -5.37 29.95
CA SER A 56 -6.82 -4.77 31.28
C SER A 56 -6.51 -5.68 32.47
N GLN A 57 -5.81 -6.81 32.29
CA GLN A 57 -5.56 -7.75 33.39
C GLN A 57 -4.19 -7.56 34.03
N SER A 58 -4.16 -7.49 35.36
CA SER A 58 -2.95 -7.62 36.17
C SER A 58 -2.24 -8.94 35.87
N GLU A 59 -0.91 -8.93 35.77
CA GLU A 59 -0.07 -10.10 35.48
C GLU A 59 -0.07 -11.11 36.64
N THR A 60 -1.08 -11.98 36.68
CA THR A 60 -1.15 -13.13 37.58
C THR A 60 -0.98 -14.41 36.74
N PRO A 61 -0.46 -15.50 37.30
CA PRO A 61 -0.36 -16.77 36.57
C PRO A 61 -1.70 -17.24 35.99
N GLU A 62 -2.82 -16.99 36.70
CA GLU A 62 -4.16 -17.31 36.22
C GLU A 62 -4.62 -16.42 35.05
N SER A 63 -4.30 -15.12 35.06
CA SER A 63 -4.63 -14.24 33.94
C SER A 63 -3.83 -14.59 32.69
N VAL A 64 -2.56 -15.01 32.83
CA VAL A 64 -1.75 -15.54 31.73
C VAL A 64 -2.36 -16.80 31.13
N GLN A 65 -2.83 -17.75 31.95
CA GLN A 65 -3.47 -18.97 31.44
C GLN A 65 -4.76 -18.68 30.65
N ARG A 66 -5.54 -17.68 31.07
CA ARG A 66 -6.76 -17.25 30.35
C ARG A 66 -6.45 -16.61 28.99
N LEU A 67 -5.24 -16.10 28.78
CA LEU A 67 -4.79 -15.51 27.52
C LEU A 67 -4.32 -16.53 26.49
N ILE A 68 -3.93 -17.74 26.90
CA ILE A 68 -3.38 -18.76 25.98
C ILE A 68 -4.35 -19.08 24.86
N GLY A 69 -5.62 -19.38 25.18
CA GLY A 69 -6.64 -19.72 24.17
C GLY A 69 -6.84 -18.63 23.11
N PRO A 70 -7.16 -17.38 23.51
CA PRO A 70 -7.30 -16.25 22.59
C PRO A 70 -6.05 -15.99 21.75
N LEU A 71 -4.85 -16.06 22.34
CA LEU A 71 -3.60 -15.88 21.60
C LEU A 71 -3.37 -16.98 20.56
N LEU A 72 -3.70 -18.23 20.88
CA LEU A 72 -3.65 -19.34 19.91
C LEU A 72 -4.64 -19.14 18.75
N LEU A 73 -5.86 -18.67 19.03
CA LEU A 73 -6.86 -18.38 18.01
C LEU A 73 -6.43 -17.20 17.10
N LEU A 74 -5.83 -16.16 17.68
CA LEU A 74 -5.24 -15.05 16.94
C LEU A 74 -4.10 -15.54 16.04
N GLY A 75 -3.16 -16.32 16.59
CA GLY A 75 -2.02 -16.87 15.85
C GLY A 75 -2.43 -17.80 14.73
N LEU A 76 -3.32 -18.76 15.01
CA LEU A 76 -3.86 -19.68 14.01
C LEU A 76 -4.65 -18.93 12.93
N GLY A 77 -5.48 -17.97 13.33
CA GLY A 77 -6.23 -17.12 12.42
C GLY A 77 -5.32 -16.36 11.45
N GLY A 78 -4.29 -15.70 11.98
CA GLY A 78 -3.28 -15.00 11.19
C GLY A 78 -2.56 -15.94 10.21
N LEU A 79 -2.15 -17.12 10.66
CA LEU A 79 -1.50 -18.12 9.81
C LEU A 79 -2.42 -18.59 8.67
N LEU A 80 -3.67 -18.95 8.98
CA LEU A 80 -4.64 -19.39 7.99
C LEU A 80 -4.94 -18.30 6.95
N LEU A 81 -5.06 -17.04 7.39
CA LEU A 81 -5.25 -15.91 6.50
C LEU A 81 -4.09 -15.78 5.51
N VAL A 82 -2.85 -15.80 5.99
CA VAL A 82 -1.65 -15.70 5.14
C VAL A 82 -1.58 -16.84 4.15
N VAL A 83 -1.70 -18.08 4.62
CA VAL A 83 -1.63 -19.26 3.74
C VAL A 83 -2.75 -19.24 2.71
N GLY A 84 -3.97 -18.90 3.12
CA GLY A 84 -5.12 -18.77 2.21
C GLY A 84 -4.89 -17.72 1.11
N LEU A 85 -4.36 -16.54 1.48
CA LEU A 85 -4.02 -15.49 0.51
C LEU A 85 -2.90 -15.90 -0.45
N VAL A 86 -1.87 -16.59 0.04
CA VAL A 86 -0.78 -17.11 -0.80
C VAL A 86 -1.29 -18.15 -1.79
N ILE A 87 -2.12 -19.11 -1.34
CA ILE A 87 -2.74 -20.10 -2.23
C ILE A 87 -3.61 -19.39 -3.28
N ASN A 88 -4.38 -18.38 -2.88
CA ASN A 88 -5.20 -17.60 -3.81
C ASN A 88 -4.35 -16.90 -4.87
N ALA A 89 -3.25 -16.27 -4.46
CA ALA A 89 -2.32 -15.58 -5.35
C ALA A 89 -1.63 -16.53 -6.33
N VAL A 90 -1.08 -17.65 -5.83
CA VAL A 90 -0.43 -18.67 -6.67
C VAL A 90 -1.42 -19.26 -7.66
N ARG A 91 -2.64 -19.58 -7.22
CA ARG A 91 -3.70 -20.04 -8.13
C ARG A 91 -3.98 -19.00 -9.22
N ALA A 92 -4.11 -17.73 -8.85
CA ALA A 92 -4.39 -16.67 -9.82
C ALA A 92 -3.27 -16.55 -10.86
N LEU A 93 -2.00 -16.68 -10.45
CA LEU A 93 -0.86 -16.70 -11.37
C LEU A 93 -0.94 -17.87 -12.36
N ILE A 94 -1.22 -19.08 -11.88
CA ILE A 94 -1.35 -20.28 -12.73
C ILE A 94 -2.48 -20.07 -13.74
N VAL A 95 -3.67 -19.74 -13.25
CA VAL A 95 -4.88 -19.59 -14.06
C VAL A 95 -4.76 -18.48 -15.10
N ARG A 96 -4.23 -17.33 -14.70
CA ARG A 96 -4.20 -16.13 -15.54
C ARG A 96 -2.94 -16.05 -16.39
N SER A 97 -1.99 -16.98 -16.23
CA SER A 97 -0.81 -17.08 -17.08
C SER A 97 -1.15 -17.29 -18.56
N ALA A 98 -2.29 -17.88 -18.88
CA ALA A 98 -2.71 -18.07 -20.28
C ALA A 98 -3.26 -16.77 -20.93
N LEU A 99 -3.54 -15.72 -20.16
CA LEU A 99 -4.14 -14.51 -20.74
C LEU A 99 -3.14 -13.76 -21.64
N PRO A 100 -3.64 -13.05 -22.67
CA PRO A 100 -2.81 -12.23 -23.55
C PRO A 100 -1.98 -11.19 -22.78
N PRO A 101 -0.78 -10.79 -23.28
CA PRO A 101 0.09 -9.83 -22.59
C PRO A 101 -0.54 -8.46 -22.31
N GLY A 102 -1.55 -8.06 -23.10
CA GLY A 102 -2.31 -6.82 -22.89
C GLY A 102 -3.32 -6.90 -21.73
N ARG A 103 -3.60 -8.09 -21.20
CA ARG A 103 -4.44 -8.30 -20.02
C ARG A 103 -3.58 -8.42 -18.77
N TYR A 104 -4.20 -8.21 -17.61
CA TYR A 104 -3.54 -8.46 -16.35
C TYR A 104 -3.52 -9.96 -16.03
N ARG A 105 -2.34 -10.49 -15.74
CA ARG A 105 -2.09 -11.93 -15.52
C ARG A 105 -1.81 -12.29 -14.06
N GLY A 106 -1.89 -11.31 -13.15
CA GLY A 106 -1.50 -11.47 -11.74
C GLY A 106 -2.65 -11.75 -10.78
N PRO A 107 -2.34 -11.92 -9.48
CA PRO A 107 -3.32 -11.98 -8.40
C PRO A 107 -4.19 -10.72 -8.31
N ALA A 108 -5.32 -10.77 -7.62
CA ALA A 108 -6.10 -9.55 -7.39
C ALA A 108 -5.27 -8.51 -6.61
N VAL A 109 -5.38 -7.23 -6.98
CA VAL A 109 -4.61 -6.14 -6.36
C VAL A 109 -4.81 -6.05 -4.84
N PHE A 110 -6.01 -6.35 -4.35
CA PHE A 110 -6.31 -6.39 -2.91
C PHE A 110 -5.60 -7.54 -2.19
N VAL A 111 -5.44 -8.70 -2.85
CA VAL A 111 -4.67 -9.82 -2.29
C VAL A 111 -3.20 -9.46 -2.19
N LEU A 112 -2.66 -8.80 -3.22
CA LEU A 112 -1.27 -8.31 -3.20
C LEU A 112 -1.06 -7.28 -2.08
N LEU A 113 -1.97 -6.30 -1.97
CA LEU A 113 -1.87 -5.27 -0.93
C LEU A 113 -1.95 -5.89 0.47
N LEU A 114 -2.90 -6.80 0.70
CA LEU A 114 -3.06 -7.44 2.00
C LEU A 114 -1.82 -8.27 2.38
N LEU A 115 -1.27 -9.04 1.44
CA LEU A 115 -0.01 -9.76 1.67
C LEU A 115 1.16 -8.81 1.97
N ALA A 116 1.23 -7.67 1.27
CA ALA A 116 2.29 -6.68 1.49
C ALA A 116 2.16 -6.01 2.86
N VAL A 117 0.96 -5.62 3.27
CA VAL A 117 0.69 -5.04 4.58
C VAL A 117 0.98 -6.06 5.68
N ILE A 118 0.54 -7.31 5.55
CA ILE A 118 0.83 -8.36 6.54
C ILE A 118 2.34 -8.58 6.67
N LEU A 119 3.05 -8.70 5.55
CA LEU A 119 4.51 -8.86 5.57
C LEU A 119 5.19 -7.64 6.21
N GLY A 120 4.73 -6.43 5.88
CA GLY A 120 5.19 -5.20 6.51
C GLY A 120 4.96 -5.20 8.02
N THR A 121 3.77 -5.60 8.48
CA THR A 121 3.48 -5.73 9.91
C THR A 121 4.39 -6.75 10.59
N ILE A 122 4.64 -7.92 9.99
CA ILE A 122 5.58 -8.91 10.54
C ILE A 122 6.99 -8.34 10.67
N LEU A 123 7.46 -7.63 9.64
CA LEU A 123 8.77 -6.96 9.66
C LEU A 123 8.83 -5.85 10.72
N ALA A 124 7.76 -5.07 10.87
CA ALA A 124 7.63 -4.03 11.88
C ALA A 124 7.66 -4.59 13.31
N LEU A 125 7.00 -5.74 13.55
CA LEU A 125 7.08 -6.44 14.84
C LEU A 125 8.50 -6.89 15.17
N GLY A 126 9.31 -7.19 14.14
CA GLY A 126 10.75 -7.44 14.29
C GLY A 126 11.54 -6.22 14.81
N ALA A 127 11.00 -5.01 14.72
CA ALA A 127 11.57 -3.78 15.30
C ALA A 127 11.08 -3.50 16.74
N GLY A 128 10.57 -4.53 17.44
CA GLY A 128 9.80 -4.41 18.68
C GLY A 128 10.35 -3.46 19.75
N THR A 129 11.66 -3.42 19.98
CA THR A 129 12.26 -2.48 20.96
C THR A 129 12.07 -1.02 20.56
N THR A 130 12.18 -0.69 19.27
CA THR A 130 11.95 0.67 18.77
C THR A 130 10.47 1.03 18.79
N ALA A 131 9.59 0.06 18.51
CA ALA A 131 8.15 0.25 18.64
C ALA A 131 7.78 0.60 20.09
N LEU A 132 8.31 -0.12 21.08
CA LEU A 132 8.10 0.18 22.51
C LEU A 132 8.69 1.54 22.91
N ALA A 133 9.93 1.82 22.49
CA ALA A 133 10.60 3.10 22.78
C ALA A 133 9.81 4.32 22.28
N LEU A 134 9.07 4.18 21.17
CA LEU A 134 8.21 5.24 20.63
C LEU A 134 7.12 5.67 21.64
N PHE A 135 6.57 4.74 22.40
CA PHE A 135 5.46 4.98 23.33
C PHE A 135 5.96 5.30 24.74
N ASP A 136 7.01 4.63 25.20
CA ASP A 136 7.50 4.75 26.59
C ASP A 136 8.55 5.86 26.77
N GLY A 137 8.86 6.61 25.71
CA GLY A 137 9.84 7.69 25.75
C GLY A 137 11.30 7.21 25.80
N GLY A 138 11.54 5.96 25.41
CA GLY A 138 12.87 5.37 25.32
C GLY A 138 13.67 5.91 24.12
N GLU A 139 14.96 5.55 24.08
CA GLU A 139 15.83 5.92 22.97
C GLU A 139 15.50 5.12 21.69
N LEU A 140 15.43 5.81 20.56
CA LEU A 140 15.14 5.20 19.26
C LEU A 140 16.44 4.71 18.61
N SER A 141 16.55 3.40 18.38
CA SER A 141 17.68 2.85 17.61
C SER A 141 17.57 3.22 16.14
N VAL A 142 18.70 3.53 15.48
CA VAL A 142 18.73 3.85 14.04
C VAL A 142 18.21 2.68 13.19
N GLY A 143 18.74 1.47 13.44
CA GLY A 143 18.39 0.27 12.67
C GLY A 143 16.93 -0.14 12.86
N GLY A 144 16.43 -0.14 14.10
CA GLY A 144 15.03 -0.45 14.38
C GLY A 144 14.08 0.62 13.85
N SER A 145 14.46 1.90 13.89
CA SER A 145 13.64 2.99 13.31
C SER A 145 13.56 2.89 11.80
N LEU A 146 14.68 2.59 11.14
CA LEU A 146 14.70 2.38 9.70
C LEU A 146 13.84 1.17 9.30
N LEU A 147 13.98 0.04 10.01
CA LEU A 147 13.14 -1.14 9.77
C LEU A 147 11.65 -0.82 9.98
N LEU A 148 11.29 -0.17 11.09
CA LEU A 148 9.91 0.19 11.39
C LEU A 148 9.31 1.09 10.31
N LEU A 149 10.00 2.17 9.95
CA LEU A 149 9.54 3.14 8.94
C LEU A 149 9.53 2.60 7.50
N THR A 150 10.29 1.55 7.20
CA THR A 150 10.39 0.99 5.83
C THR A 150 9.76 -0.40 5.70
N SER A 151 9.25 -0.96 6.78
CA SER A 151 8.68 -2.31 6.84
C SER A 151 7.58 -2.56 5.80
N THR A 152 6.61 -1.64 5.72
CA THR A 152 5.51 -1.73 4.73
C THR A 152 6.04 -1.61 3.30
N GLN A 153 7.02 -0.74 3.07
CA GLN A 153 7.67 -0.55 1.77
C GLN A 153 8.42 -1.81 1.32
N LEU A 154 9.13 -2.48 2.23
CA LEU A 154 9.74 -3.78 1.97
C LEU A 154 8.67 -4.83 1.62
N GLY A 155 7.57 -4.87 2.37
CA GLY A 155 6.43 -5.73 2.07
C GLY A 155 5.87 -5.51 0.65
N LEU A 156 5.65 -4.25 0.25
CA LEU A 156 5.18 -3.88 -1.08
C LEU A 156 6.16 -4.32 -2.17
N LEU A 157 7.45 -4.06 -1.99
CA LEU A 157 8.49 -4.42 -2.96
C LEU A 157 8.65 -5.94 -3.09
N THR A 158 8.68 -6.68 -1.99
CA THR A 158 8.80 -8.14 -1.98
C THR A 158 7.61 -8.79 -2.67
N VAL A 159 6.38 -8.38 -2.33
CA VAL A 159 5.17 -8.91 -2.95
C VAL A 159 5.08 -8.55 -4.43
N THR A 160 5.42 -7.31 -4.80
CA THR A 160 5.44 -6.88 -6.21
C THR A 160 6.48 -7.66 -7.00
N GLY A 161 7.70 -7.77 -6.46
CA GLY A 161 8.79 -8.51 -7.08
C GLY A 161 8.43 -9.97 -7.33
N GLY A 162 7.95 -10.66 -6.29
CA GLY A 162 7.66 -12.09 -6.34
C GLY A 162 6.39 -12.46 -7.09
N LEU A 163 5.31 -11.69 -6.94
CA LEU A 163 3.98 -12.07 -7.47
C LEU A 163 3.55 -11.28 -8.71
N VAL A 164 4.33 -10.27 -9.14
CA VAL A 164 4.01 -9.48 -10.33
C VAL A 164 5.17 -9.43 -11.31
N VAL A 165 6.35 -9.01 -10.87
CA VAL A 165 7.52 -8.81 -11.75
C VAL A 165 8.12 -10.14 -12.20
N ALA A 166 8.50 -11.00 -11.26
CA ALA A 166 9.07 -12.32 -11.54
C ALA A 166 8.20 -13.19 -12.47
N PRO A 167 6.87 -13.32 -12.24
CA PRO A 167 5.99 -14.07 -13.14
C PRO A 167 5.55 -13.28 -14.39
N ARG A 168 6.07 -12.07 -14.60
CA ARG A 168 5.73 -11.17 -15.72
C ARG A 168 4.22 -10.92 -15.84
N ALA A 169 3.53 -10.78 -14.71
CA ALA A 169 2.09 -10.58 -14.64
C ALA A 169 1.61 -9.27 -15.31
N LEU A 170 2.53 -8.31 -15.48
CA LEU A 170 2.36 -7.04 -16.20
C LEU A 170 3.36 -6.90 -17.35
N ALA A 171 3.52 -7.95 -18.16
CA ALA A 171 4.37 -7.91 -19.34
C ALA A 171 4.06 -6.68 -20.23
N GLY A 172 5.11 -5.98 -20.67
CA GLY A 172 4.99 -4.82 -21.56
C GLY A 172 4.83 -3.46 -20.86
N VAL A 173 4.65 -3.42 -19.53
CA VAL A 173 4.75 -2.16 -18.77
C VAL A 173 6.23 -1.75 -18.70
N ARG A 174 6.50 -0.47 -19.00
CA ARG A 174 7.84 0.10 -18.87
C ARG A 174 7.98 0.80 -17.53
N ILE A 175 9.12 0.60 -16.87
CA ILE A 175 9.48 1.27 -15.62
C ILE A 175 9.93 2.71 -15.91
N ILE A 176 10.76 2.89 -16.93
CA ILE A 176 11.22 4.20 -17.41
C ILE A 176 10.34 4.64 -18.58
N GLY A 177 9.77 5.84 -18.48
CA GLY A 177 8.92 6.40 -19.52
C GLY A 177 9.68 6.75 -20.82
N ARG A 178 8.92 7.09 -21.85
CA ARG A 178 9.45 7.37 -23.20
C ARG A 178 10.35 8.60 -23.28
N THR A 179 10.26 9.50 -22.31
CA THR A 179 10.95 10.79 -22.28
C THR A 179 12.37 10.73 -21.72
N GLY A 180 12.84 9.56 -21.26
CA GLY A 180 14.14 9.38 -20.60
C GLY A 180 14.12 9.74 -19.11
N LEU A 181 15.16 9.31 -18.38
CA LEU A 181 15.24 9.46 -16.91
C LEU A 181 15.30 10.92 -16.47
N GLY A 182 16.26 11.70 -16.98
CA GLY A 182 16.44 13.10 -16.55
C GLY A 182 15.20 13.97 -16.75
N ARG A 183 14.55 13.88 -17.92
CA ARG A 183 13.30 14.60 -18.18
C ARG A 183 12.14 14.11 -17.29
N SER A 184 12.09 12.82 -16.99
CA SER A 184 11.08 12.28 -16.05
C SER A 184 11.25 12.88 -14.66
N LEU A 185 12.49 12.94 -14.15
CA LEU A 185 12.80 13.53 -12.85
C LEU A 185 12.45 15.03 -12.82
N LEU A 186 12.81 15.78 -13.86
CA LEU A 186 12.49 17.21 -13.96
C LEU A 186 10.98 17.47 -13.97
N ILE A 187 10.20 16.71 -14.75
CA ILE A 187 8.74 16.84 -14.78
C ILE A 187 8.16 16.48 -13.40
N GLY A 188 8.63 15.41 -12.79
CA GLY A 188 8.18 14.98 -11.46
C GLY A 188 8.43 16.05 -10.40
N LEU A 189 9.66 16.55 -10.29
CA LEU A 189 10.00 17.60 -9.33
C LEU A 189 9.25 18.91 -9.62
N GLY A 190 9.11 19.30 -10.90
CA GLY A 190 8.37 20.51 -11.28
C GLY A 190 6.86 20.43 -10.96
N THR A 191 6.30 19.23 -10.89
CA THR A 191 4.89 19.01 -10.53
C THR A 191 4.66 18.78 -9.03
N ALA A 192 5.72 18.61 -8.23
CA ALA A 192 5.62 18.38 -6.80
C ALA A 192 5.02 19.57 -6.04
N ILE A 193 5.47 20.80 -6.35
CA ILE A 193 4.99 22.03 -5.71
C ILE A 193 3.48 22.25 -5.94
N PRO A 194 2.96 22.27 -7.19
CA PRO A 194 1.52 22.47 -7.39
C PRO A 194 0.69 21.33 -6.79
N ALA A 195 1.18 20.08 -6.83
CA ALA A 195 0.52 18.97 -6.17
C ALA A 195 0.47 19.17 -4.65
N TRP A 196 1.56 19.64 -4.04
CA TRP A 196 1.64 19.95 -2.62
C TRP A 196 0.68 21.07 -2.23
N ILE A 197 0.68 22.20 -2.94
CA ILE A 197 -0.23 23.31 -2.69
C ILE A 197 -1.69 22.84 -2.81
N GLY A 198 -2.04 22.13 -3.88
CA GLY A 198 -3.40 21.64 -4.10
C GLY A 198 -3.87 20.68 -3.00
N ALA A 199 -3.03 19.72 -2.63
CA ALA A 199 -3.34 18.79 -1.54
C ALA A 199 -3.48 19.52 -0.21
N THR A 200 -2.58 20.44 0.13
CA THR A 200 -2.62 21.19 1.40
C THR A 200 -3.88 22.06 1.51
N LEU A 201 -4.28 22.74 0.43
CA LEU A 201 -5.52 23.54 0.43
C LEU A 201 -6.76 22.66 0.64
N LEU A 202 -6.83 21.51 -0.04
CA LEU A 202 -7.94 20.56 0.13
C LEU A 202 -7.91 19.91 1.52
N GLY A 203 -6.73 19.63 2.05
CA GLY A 203 -6.53 19.11 3.41
C GLY A 203 -6.97 20.11 4.48
N ALA A 204 -6.61 21.39 4.33
CA ALA A 204 -7.04 22.45 5.23
C ALA A 204 -8.57 22.58 5.23
N LEU A 205 -9.20 22.57 4.06
CA LEU A 205 -10.67 22.56 3.95
C LEU A 205 -11.27 21.33 4.64
N ALA A 206 -10.76 20.13 4.36
CA ALA A 206 -11.23 18.89 4.97
C ALA A 206 -11.08 18.92 6.50
N ALA A 207 -9.96 19.42 7.01
CA ALA A 207 -9.71 19.55 8.44
C ALA A 207 -10.70 20.52 9.12
N VAL A 208 -11.00 21.67 8.50
CA VAL A 208 -12.01 22.61 9.00
C VAL A 208 -13.39 21.94 9.08
N LEU A 209 -13.78 21.22 8.03
CA LEU A 209 -15.07 20.53 7.98
C LEU A 209 -15.17 19.41 9.02
N LEU A 210 -14.12 18.60 9.18
CA LEU A 210 -14.06 17.52 10.17
C LEU A 210 -14.12 18.07 11.60
N LYS A 211 -13.37 19.14 11.89
CA LYS A 211 -13.41 19.83 13.19
C LYS A 211 -14.80 20.41 13.48
N ALA A 212 -15.45 20.98 12.47
CA ALA A 212 -16.80 21.54 12.60
C ALA A 212 -17.86 20.49 12.96
N VAL A 213 -17.66 19.23 12.60
CA VAL A 213 -18.57 18.11 12.96
C VAL A 213 -18.09 17.31 14.18
N GLY A 214 -17.09 17.82 14.91
CA GLY A 214 -16.65 17.26 16.19
C GLY A 214 -15.53 16.21 16.12
N PHE A 215 -14.89 16.00 14.97
CA PHE A 215 -13.68 15.18 14.91
C PHE A 215 -12.47 15.97 15.40
N SER A 216 -11.64 15.33 16.22
CA SER A 216 -10.33 15.84 16.62
C SER A 216 -9.21 15.08 15.92
N GLU A 217 -8.18 15.81 15.54
CA GLU A 217 -6.95 15.22 15.03
C GLU A 217 -6.13 14.70 16.21
N GLN A 218 -5.62 13.47 16.08
CA GLN A 218 -4.79 12.83 17.09
C GLN A 218 -3.41 12.60 16.48
N ALA A 219 -2.38 12.95 17.23
CA ALA A 219 -1.00 12.70 16.80
C ALA A 219 -0.79 11.19 16.62
N GLY A 220 -0.40 10.78 15.42
CA GLY A 220 -0.14 9.39 15.09
C GLY A 220 1.30 8.99 15.43
N PRO A 221 1.65 7.70 15.28
CA PRO A 221 3.03 7.21 15.41
C PRO A 221 4.02 7.99 14.53
N LEU A 222 3.58 8.42 13.34
CA LEU A 222 4.37 9.23 12.43
C LEU A 222 4.75 10.58 13.04
N ASP A 223 3.83 11.28 13.68
CA ASP A 223 4.10 12.60 14.27
C ASP A 223 5.14 12.48 15.39
N THR A 224 5.02 11.44 16.22
CA THR A 224 6.02 11.12 17.25
C THR A 224 7.40 10.85 16.63
N PHE A 225 7.44 10.12 15.51
CA PHE A 225 8.68 9.89 14.76
C PHE A 225 9.28 11.17 14.20
N LEU A 226 8.48 12.07 13.61
CA LEU A 226 8.98 13.33 13.10
C LEU A 226 9.57 14.22 14.21
N GLN A 227 8.96 14.19 15.39
CA GLN A 227 9.40 14.96 16.56
C GLN A 227 10.65 14.40 17.24
N ARG A 228 10.84 13.07 17.27
CA ARG A 228 11.91 12.42 18.06
C ARG A 228 12.95 11.68 17.24
N GLY A 229 12.58 11.20 16.06
CA GLY A 229 13.41 10.36 15.21
C GLY A 229 14.65 11.07 14.67
N ASP A 230 15.64 10.27 14.29
CA ASP A 230 16.83 10.75 13.60
C ASP A 230 16.46 11.35 12.24
N PRO A 231 16.84 12.61 11.94
CA PRO A 231 16.50 13.26 10.68
C PRO A 231 17.00 12.52 9.44
N THR A 232 18.16 11.86 9.50
CA THR A 232 18.71 11.09 8.38
C THR A 232 17.83 9.88 8.08
N VAL A 233 17.41 9.15 9.11
CA VAL A 233 16.49 8.01 8.97
C VAL A 233 15.16 8.46 8.37
N ILE A 234 14.60 9.58 8.86
CA ILE A 234 13.36 10.16 8.32
C ILE A 234 13.53 10.50 6.83
N LEU A 235 14.61 11.21 6.47
CA LEU A 235 14.84 11.62 5.09
C LEU A 235 14.99 10.40 4.16
N VAL A 236 15.78 9.40 4.54
CA VAL A 236 15.96 8.18 3.74
C VAL A 236 14.63 7.43 3.58
N ALA A 237 13.89 7.23 4.67
CA ALA A 237 12.63 6.49 4.62
C ALA A 237 11.57 7.22 3.78
N PHE A 238 11.36 8.53 3.99
CA PHE A 238 10.26 9.28 3.40
C PHE A 238 10.53 9.84 2.01
N LEU A 239 11.78 10.11 1.64
CA LEU A 239 12.10 10.72 0.34
C LEU A 239 12.58 9.68 -0.68
N LEU A 240 13.12 8.55 -0.22
CA LEU A 240 13.67 7.52 -1.10
C LEU A 240 12.84 6.24 -1.07
N VAL A 241 12.75 5.61 0.11
CA VAL A 241 12.19 4.25 0.21
C VAL A 241 10.68 4.24 0.01
N ALA A 242 9.94 5.11 0.70
CA ALA A 242 8.48 5.22 0.59
C ALA A 242 8.02 5.57 -0.82
N PRO A 243 8.48 6.67 -1.45
CA PRO A 243 8.08 7.01 -2.81
C PRO A 243 8.42 5.91 -3.82
N ALA A 244 9.60 5.29 -3.73
CA ALA A 244 10.01 4.23 -4.65
C ALA A 244 9.10 3.00 -4.53
N ALA A 245 8.85 2.51 -3.31
CA ALA A 245 8.05 1.33 -3.07
C ALA A 245 6.57 1.55 -3.40
N GLU A 246 6.02 2.68 -2.93
CA GLU A 246 4.60 3.00 -3.11
C GLU A 246 4.29 3.27 -4.57
N GLU A 247 5.10 4.05 -5.30
CA GLU A 247 4.84 4.28 -6.72
C GLU A 247 5.04 3.01 -7.56
N THR A 248 5.99 2.16 -7.19
CA THR A 248 6.15 0.84 -7.84
C THR A 248 4.91 -0.01 -7.65
N PHE A 249 4.31 -0.04 -6.46
CA PHE A 249 3.09 -0.80 -6.21
C PHE A 249 1.87 -0.12 -6.84
N PHE A 250 1.57 1.13 -6.50
CA PHE A 250 0.34 1.80 -6.90
C PHE A 250 0.32 2.15 -8.39
N ARG A 251 1.40 2.68 -8.95
CA ARG A 251 1.43 3.12 -10.36
C ARG A 251 1.98 2.00 -11.24
N GLY A 252 2.99 1.28 -10.76
CA GLY A 252 3.53 0.12 -11.47
C GLY A 252 2.55 -1.05 -11.54
N VAL A 253 1.87 -1.39 -10.44
CA VAL A 253 0.95 -2.54 -10.37
C VAL A 253 -0.50 -2.14 -10.45
N VAL A 254 -1.03 -1.43 -9.43
CA VAL A 254 -2.48 -1.22 -9.25
C VAL A 254 -3.09 -0.48 -10.43
N TYR A 255 -2.51 0.67 -10.82
CA TYR A 255 -2.96 1.46 -11.97
C TYR A 255 -2.95 0.62 -13.25
N ASN A 256 -1.85 -0.06 -13.57
CA ASN A 256 -1.74 -0.83 -14.81
C ASN A 256 -2.69 -2.04 -14.83
N ALA A 257 -2.87 -2.72 -13.70
CA ALA A 257 -3.79 -3.84 -13.59
C ALA A 257 -5.23 -3.39 -13.87
N TRP A 258 -5.69 -2.33 -13.20
CA TRP A 258 -7.03 -1.80 -13.41
C TRP A 258 -7.22 -1.11 -14.75
N GLU A 259 -6.19 -0.48 -15.32
CA GLU A 259 -6.28 0.11 -16.66
C GLU A 259 -6.53 -0.97 -17.72
N ARG A 260 -5.81 -2.10 -17.64
CA ARG A 260 -5.98 -3.24 -18.57
C ARG A 260 -7.32 -3.97 -18.42
N GLU A 261 -7.92 -3.89 -17.25
CA GLU A 261 -9.18 -4.58 -16.94
C GLU A 261 -10.42 -3.72 -17.14
N ARG A 262 -10.34 -2.43 -16.77
CA ARG A 262 -11.49 -1.53 -16.57
C ARG A 262 -11.30 -0.13 -17.16
N GLY A 263 -10.13 0.16 -17.74
CA GLY A 263 -9.84 1.44 -18.38
C GLY A 263 -9.26 2.50 -17.45
N SER A 264 -8.85 3.62 -18.05
CA SER A 264 -8.02 4.63 -17.40
C SER A 264 -8.71 5.39 -16.27
N LEU A 265 -10.03 5.65 -16.37
CA LEU A 265 -10.75 6.35 -15.30
C LEU A 265 -10.75 5.55 -14.00
N VAL A 266 -11.05 4.25 -14.08
CA VAL A 266 -11.01 3.35 -12.92
C VAL A 266 -9.59 3.21 -12.37
N ALA A 267 -8.58 3.18 -13.25
CA ALA A 267 -7.19 3.15 -12.82
C ALA A 267 -6.80 4.41 -12.04
N VAL A 268 -7.16 5.61 -12.51
CA VAL A 268 -6.86 6.88 -11.84
C VAL A 268 -7.58 6.97 -10.49
N VAL A 269 -8.90 6.88 -10.50
CA VAL A 269 -9.72 7.10 -9.29
C VAL A 269 -9.51 5.96 -8.30
N GLY A 270 -9.52 4.71 -8.78
CA GLY A 270 -9.35 3.53 -7.95
C GLY A 270 -7.98 3.50 -7.27
N SER A 271 -6.88 3.72 -8.02
CA SER A 271 -5.53 3.66 -7.43
C SER A 271 -5.31 4.79 -6.42
N ALA A 272 -5.83 5.99 -6.70
CA ALA A 272 -5.80 7.11 -5.76
C ALA A 272 -6.64 6.83 -4.50
N ALA A 273 -7.83 6.26 -4.63
CA ALA A 273 -8.69 5.91 -3.50
C ALA A 273 -8.03 4.83 -2.63
N LEU A 274 -7.50 3.77 -3.24
CA LEU A 274 -6.80 2.72 -2.52
C LEU A 274 -5.56 3.28 -1.80
N PHE A 275 -4.80 4.15 -2.47
CA PHE A 275 -3.65 4.84 -1.88
C PHE A 275 -4.07 5.65 -0.65
N ALA A 276 -5.13 6.45 -0.73
CA ALA A 276 -5.60 7.27 0.39
C ALA A 276 -6.10 6.44 1.58
N VAL A 277 -6.90 5.41 1.33
CA VAL A 277 -7.52 4.60 2.41
C VAL A 277 -6.47 3.86 3.25
N ILE A 278 -5.38 3.38 2.63
CA ILE A 278 -4.34 2.63 3.38
C ILE A 278 -3.50 3.51 4.31
N HIS A 279 -3.60 4.84 4.23
CA HIS A 279 -2.91 5.75 5.14
C HIS A 279 -3.65 5.92 6.47
N THR A 280 -4.86 5.36 6.62
CA THR A 280 -5.57 5.20 7.91
C THR A 280 -5.80 6.48 8.72
N SER A 281 -5.72 7.65 8.11
CA SER A 281 -6.02 8.94 8.74
C SER A 281 -7.19 9.61 8.04
N LEU A 282 -8.24 9.91 8.79
CA LEU A 282 -9.42 10.60 8.27
C LEU A 282 -9.09 12.02 7.79
N PHE A 283 -8.23 12.73 8.54
CA PHE A 283 -7.74 14.06 8.17
C PHE A 283 -6.85 14.04 6.93
N ALA A 284 -6.10 12.95 6.72
CA ALA A 284 -5.22 12.81 5.56
C ALA A 284 -5.92 12.22 4.31
N LEU A 285 -7.13 11.69 4.44
CA LEU A 285 -7.82 10.98 3.36
C LEU A 285 -7.96 11.83 2.09
N ILE A 286 -8.47 13.06 2.23
CA ILE A 286 -8.68 13.98 1.11
C ILE A 286 -7.36 14.48 0.48
N PRO A 287 -6.38 15.01 1.24
CA PRO A 287 -5.12 15.47 0.64
C PRO A 287 -4.32 14.32 -0.01
N ILE A 288 -4.31 13.13 0.60
CA ILE A 288 -3.62 11.96 0.03
C ILE A 288 -4.36 11.43 -1.20
N PHE A 289 -5.70 11.47 -1.22
CA PHE A 289 -6.46 11.15 -2.42
C PHE A 289 -6.13 12.12 -3.56
N ALA A 290 -6.06 13.42 -3.28
CA ALA A 290 -5.70 14.44 -4.27
C ALA A 290 -4.28 14.22 -4.83
N LEU A 291 -3.30 13.98 -3.95
CA LEU A 291 -1.95 13.58 -4.36
C LEU A 291 -2.00 12.30 -5.20
N GLY A 292 -2.81 11.33 -4.79
CA GLY A 292 -2.97 10.06 -5.47
C GLY A 292 -3.48 10.22 -6.91
N VAL A 293 -4.45 11.11 -7.11
CA VAL A 293 -4.97 11.48 -8.43
C VAL A 293 -3.90 12.18 -9.26
N ALA A 294 -3.17 13.15 -8.68
CA ALA A 294 -2.10 13.86 -9.36
C ALA A 294 -1.00 12.90 -9.86
N LEU A 295 -0.56 11.97 -9.00
CA LEU A 295 0.42 10.93 -9.35
C LEU A 295 -0.10 10.01 -10.46
N ALA A 296 -1.36 9.58 -10.38
CA ALA A 296 -1.95 8.72 -11.41
C ALA A 296 -2.11 9.44 -12.76
N LEU A 297 -2.47 10.73 -12.77
CA LEU A 297 -2.54 11.55 -13.98
C LEU A 297 -1.14 11.79 -14.58
N LEU A 298 -0.14 12.04 -13.73
CA LEU A 298 1.26 12.15 -14.16
C LEU A 298 1.77 10.83 -14.75
N TYR A 299 1.45 9.70 -14.12
CA TYR A 299 1.80 8.39 -14.66
C TYR A 299 1.10 8.13 -15.99
N ARG A 300 -0.19 8.46 -16.11
CA ARG A 300 -0.97 8.28 -17.33
C ARG A 300 -0.35 9.04 -18.50
N SER A 301 0.08 10.28 -18.29
CA SER A 301 0.64 11.16 -19.32
C SER A 301 2.08 10.81 -19.68
N THR A 302 2.92 10.46 -18.70
CA THR A 302 4.36 10.21 -18.92
C THR A 302 4.72 8.74 -19.13
N ARG A 303 3.88 7.82 -18.62
CA ARG A 303 4.17 6.39 -18.48
C ARG A 303 5.52 6.13 -17.80
N SER A 304 5.89 6.97 -16.84
CA SER A 304 7.19 6.95 -16.17
C SER A 304 7.03 6.82 -14.66
N LEU A 305 7.54 5.74 -14.07
CA LEU A 305 7.59 5.64 -12.60
C LEU A 305 8.61 6.62 -12.02
N ALA A 306 9.71 6.91 -12.73
CA ALA A 306 10.68 7.90 -12.28
C ALA A 306 10.05 9.30 -12.10
N ALA A 307 9.09 9.67 -12.96
CA ALA A 307 8.38 10.95 -12.82
C ALA A 307 7.48 10.97 -11.58
N THR A 308 6.73 9.90 -11.33
CA THR A 308 5.86 9.85 -10.14
C THR A 308 6.62 9.70 -8.85
N ILE A 309 7.70 8.89 -8.83
CA ILE A 309 8.62 8.78 -7.69
C ILE A 309 9.21 10.15 -7.37
N ALA A 310 9.67 10.90 -8.37
CA ALA A 310 10.23 12.23 -8.15
C ALA A 310 9.18 13.24 -7.65
N MET A 311 7.96 13.22 -8.19
CA MET A 311 6.87 14.08 -7.72
C MET A 311 6.50 13.76 -6.26
N HIS A 312 6.37 12.47 -5.93
CA HIS A 312 6.05 12.01 -4.59
C HIS A 312 7.18 12.32 -3.60
N ALA A 313 8.43 12.05 -3.97
CA ALA A 313 9.60 12.42 -3.16
C ALA A 313 9.67 13.93 -2.93
N GLY A 314 9.39 14.75 -3.95
CA GLY A 314 9.33 16.21 -3.81
C GLY A 314 8.21 16.67 -2.88
N PHE A 315 7.01 16.08 -2.99
CA PHE A 315 5.89 16.33 -2.08
C PHE A 315 6.27 16.01 -0.62
N ASN A 316 6.90 14.86 -0.40
CA ASN A 316 7.34 14.43 0.93
C ASN A 316 8.47 15.31 1.45
N ALA A 317 9.42 15.70 0.59
CA ALA A 317 10.53 16.58 0.96
C ALA A 317 10.03 17.93 1.47
N ILE A 318 9.04 18.55 0.81
CA ILE A 318 8.42 19.80 1.27
C ILE A 318 7.78 19.60 2.65
N SER A 319 6.98 18.54 2.81
CA SER A 319 6.25 18.26 4.06
C SER A 319 7.19 17.97 5.23
N VAL A 320 8.19 17.12 5.02
CA VAL A 320 9.22 16.76 6.02
C VAL A 320 10.08 17.97 6.36
N ALA A 321 10.48 18.79 5.38
CA ALA A 321 11.25 19.99 5.63
C ALA A 321 10.48 20.96 6.54
N ILE A 322 9.20 21.19 6.27
CA ILE A 322 8.34 22.03 7.13
C ILE A 322 8.27 21.45 8.55
N ALA A 323 8.05 20.13 8.70
CA ALA A 323 7.98 19.49 10.00
C ALA A 323 9.31 19.61 10.79
N LEU A 324 10.45 19.42 10.14
CA LEU A 324 11.77 19.52 10.78
C LEU A 324 12.15 20.96 11.13
N LEU A 325 11.81 21.94 10.28
CA LEU A 325 12.00 23.36 10.58
C LEU A 325 11.13 23.80 11.77
N ALA A 326 9.89 23.31 11.85
CA ALA A 326 9.00 23.56 12.98
C ALA A 326 9.53 22.91 14.27
N ARG A 327 10.01 21.66 14.20
CA ARG A 327 10.68 20.96 15.31
C ARG A 327 11.86 21.74 15.88
N GLN A 328 12.62 22.42 15.02
CA GLN A 328 13.77 23.24 15.42
C GLN A 328 13.41 24.66 15.89
N GLY A 329 12.11 25.03 15.89
CA GLY A 329 11.66 26.36 16.27
C GLY A 329 12.01 27.46 15.26
N ILE A 330 12.43 27.10 14.05
CA ILE A 330 12.76 28.06 12.98
C ILE A 330 11.50 28.68 12.40
N ILE A 331 10.41 27.90 12.31
CA ILE A 331 9.10 28.35 11.87
C ILE A 331 8.04 27.97 12.90
N SER A 332 6.96 28.77 12.97
CA SER A 332 5.78 28.47 13.77
C SER A 332 4.64 28.05 12.84
N LEU A 333 4.01 26.91 13.13
CA LEU A 333 2.83 26.45 12.40
C LEU A 333 1.56 27.05 13.04
N PRO A 334 0.53 27.39 12.25
CA PRO A 334 -0.75 27.81 12.79
C PRO A 334 -1.33 26.69 13.67
N THR A 335 -1.71 27.03 14.90
CA THR A 335 -2.38 26.13 15.85
C THR A 335 -3.87 26.01 15.52
#